data_AF-J3A7S7-F1
#
_entry.id   AF-J3A7S7-F1
#
_cell.length_a   1.000
_cell.length_b   1.000
_cell.length_c   1.000
_cell.angle_alpha   90.00
_cell.angle_beta   90.00
_cell.angle_gamma   90.00
#
_symmetry.space_group_name_H-M   'P 1'
#
loop_
_entity.id
_entity.type
_entity.pdbx_description
1 polymer ?
#
loop_
_entity_poly.entity_id
_entity_poly.type
_entity_poly.pdbx_seq_one_letter_code
_entity_poly.pdbx_strand_id
1 'polypeptide(L)' 'MLCCVLGLLALLTGASARGLRALIGAWPVAAIAGGAAAALAALAPYHLDHYRERARSHDRSVMAEILAAPLCVGAPSKS' A
#
# COMPACT_ATOMS: atom_id res chain seq x y z
N MET A 1 37.23 25.70 -22.53
CA MET A 1 36.87 25.23 -21.17
C MET A 1 35.42 25.54 -20.80
N LEU A 2 34.93 26.77 -21.00
CA LEU A 2 33.52 27.14 -20.74
C LEU A 2 32.48 26.29 -21.48
N CYS A 3 32.76 25.88 -22.71
CA CYS A 3 31.85 25.04 -23.52
C CYS A 3 31.60 23.67 -22.88
N CYS A 4 32.61 23.08 -22.24
CA CYS A 4 32.50 21.79 -21.56
C CYS A 4 31.65 21.91 -20.29
N VAL A 5 31.84 23.00 -19.54
CA VAL A 5 31.08 23.30 -18.31
C VAL A 5 29.60 23.52 -18.63
N LEU A 6 29.30 24.28 -19.69
CA LEU A 6 27.93 24.52 -20.14
C LEU A 6 27.23 23.23 -20.60
N GLY A 7 27.93 22.35 -21.32
CA GLY A 7 27.42 21.04 -21.72
C GLY A 7 27.10 20.13 -20.51
N LEU A 8 27.98 20.13 -19.50
CA LEU A 8 27.78 19.35 -18.28
C LEU A 8 26.59 19.87 -17.46
N LEU A 9 26.46 21.20 -17.32
CA LEU A 9 25.32 21.82 -16.65
C LEU A 9 24.00 21.47 -17.34
N ALA A 10 23.92 21.58 -18.67
CA ALA A 10 22.70 21.24 -19.42
C ALA A 10 22.28 19.77 -19.24
N LEU A 11 23.25 18.85 -19.20
CA LEU A 11 23.00 17.42 -18.95
C LEU A 11 22.49 17.17 -17.53
N LEU A 12 23.12 17.78 -16.52
CA LEU A 12 22.71 17.63 -15.12
C LEU A 12 21.33 18.25 -14.87
N THR A 13 21.05 19.44 -15.40
CA THR A 13 19.74 20.09 -15.26
C THR A 13 18.66 19.31 -16.02
N GLY A 14 18.96 18.78 -17.20
CA GLY A 14 18.03 17.95 -17.98
C GLY A 14 17.74 16.60 -17.32
N ALA A 15 18.74 15.94 -16.72
CA ALA A 15 18.56 14.71 -15.96
C ALA A 15 17.74 14.95 -14.68
N SER A 16 18.03 16.05 -13.96
CA SER A 16 17.32 16.43 -12.75
C SER A 16 15.86 16.81 -13.03
N ALA A 17 15.59 17.53 -14.13
CA ALA A 17 14.24 17.87 -14.55
C ALA A 17 13.41 16.65 -14.98
N ARG A 18 14.01 15.63 -15.61
CA ARG A 18 13.33 14.36 -15.91
C ARG A 18 13.04 13.57 -14.65
N GLY A 19 13.99 13.48 -13.72
CA GLY A 19 13.79 12.80 -12.44
C GLY A 19 12.68 13.45 -11.61
N LEU A 20 12.67 14.78 -11.53
CA LEU A 20 11.65 15.54 -10.82
C LEU A 20 10.26 15.39 -11.44
N ARG A 21 10.15 15.43 -12.78
CA ARG A 21 8.88 15.18 -13.49
C ARG A 21 8.38 13.76 -13.31
N ALA A 22 9.26 12.77 -13.25
CA ALA A 22 8.89 11.38 -12.98
C ALA A 22 8.36 11.21 -11.54
N LEU A 23 9.00 11.86 -10.56
CA LEU A 23 8.55 11.86 -9.17
C LEU A 23 7.18 12.55 -9.02
N ILE A 24 6.98 13.70 -9.67
CA ILE A 24 5.69 14.41 -9.67
C ILE A 24 4.61 13.60 -10.41
N GLY A 25 4.96 12.97 -11.53
CA GLY A 25 4.05 12.12 -12.30
C GLY A 25 3.65 10.82 -11.57
N ALA A 26 4.52 10.29 -10.71
CA ALA A 26 4.26 9.11 -9.89
C ALA A 26 3.56 9.41 -8.56
N TRP A 27 3.52 10.69 -8.14
CA TRP A 27 2.90 11.11 -6.88
C TRP A 27 1.44 10.64 -6.69
N PRO A 28 0.55 10.69 -7.70
CA PRO A 28 -0.83 10.21 -7.53
C PRO A 28 -0.88 8.71 -7.25
N VAL A 29 -0.06 7.92 -7.94
CA VAL A 29 0.03 6.47 -7.74
C VAL A 29 0.60 6.15 -6.36
N ALA A 30 1.64 6.87 -5.93
CA ALA A 30 2.22 6.72 -4.60
C ALA A 30 1.22 7.11 -3.50
N ALA A 31 0.42 8.16 -3.70
CA ALA A 31 -0.61 8.58 -2.77
C ALA A 31 -1.76 7.57 -2.66
N ILE A 32 -2.21 7.00 -3.79
CA ILE A 32 -3.24 5.94 -3.80
C ILE A 32 -2.71 4.68 -3.14
N ALA A 33 -1.51 4.22 -3.50
CA ALA A 33 -0.90 3.02 -2.93
C ALA A 33 -0.64 3.18 -1.43
N GLY A 34 -0.08 4.34 -1.02
CA GLY A 34 0.14 4.68 0.38
C GLY A 34 -1.17 4.79 1.18
N GLY A 35 -2.19 5.43 0.60
CA GLY A 35 -3.52 5.54 1.21
C GLY A 35 -4.21 4.20 1.37
N ALA A 36 -4.16 3.34 0.35
CA ALA A 36 -4.70 1.97 0.42
C ALA A 36 -3.97 1.13 1.47
N ALA A 37 -2.63 1.20 1.53
CA ALA A 37 -1.85 0.49 2.55
C ALA A 37 -2.16 0.98 3.96
N ALA A 38 -2.31 2.29 4.17
CA ALA A 38 -2.68 2.87 5.46
C ALA A 38 -4.11 2.47 5.88
N ALA A 39 -5.07 2.50 4.96
CA ALA A 39 -6.43 2.04 5.21
C ALA A 39 -6.45 0.55 5.58
N LEU A 40 -5.68 -0.28 4.87
CA LEU A 40 -5.55 -1.70 5.16
C LEU A 40 -4.92 -1.94 6.54
N ALA A 41 -3.89 -1.18 6.90
CA ALA A 41 -3.25 -1.27 8.21
C ALA A 41 -4.19 -0.88 9.37
N ALA A 42 -5.13 0.04 9.13
CA ALA A 42 -6.14 0.43 10.11
C ALA A 42 -7.27 -0.60 10.24
N LEU A 43 -7.76 -1.17 9.13
CA LEU A 43 -8.90 -2.10 9.14
C LEU A 43 -8.51 -3.57 9.41
N ALA A 44 -7.33 -4.01 8.96
CA ALA A 44 -6.86 -5.37 9.17
C ALA A 44 -6.90 -5.83 10.63
N PRO A 45 -6.41 -5.07 11.64
CA PRO A 45 -6.45 -5.53 13.03
C PRO A 45 -7.88 -5.78 13.53
N TYR A 46 -8.85 -4.95 13.14
CA TYR A 46 -10.25 -5.10 13.54
C TYR A 46 -10.85 -6.43 13.05
N HIS A 47 -10.54 -6.84 11.81
CA HIS A 47 -11.02 -8.10 11.28
C HIS A 47 -10.21 -9.31 11.77
N LEU A 48 -8.92 -9.13 12.10
CA LEU A 48 -8.08 -10.20 12.61
C LEU A 48 -8.51 -10.70 13.99
N ASP A 49 -9.10 -9.86 14.84
CA ASP A 49 -9.57 -10.30 16.16
C ASP A 49 -10.72 -11.31 16.07
N HIS A 50 -11.63 -11.16 15.11
CA HIS A 50 -12.66 -12.17 14.85
C HIS A 50 -12.08 -13.50 14.37
N TYR A 51 -11.05 -13.47 13.52
CA TYR A 51 -10.37 -14.69 13.12
C TYR A 51 -9.57 -15.32 14.26
N ARG A 52 -8.98 -14.52 15.16
CA ARG A 52 -8.30 -15.03 16.35
C ARG A 52 -9.27 -15.74 17.28
N GLU A 53 -10.45 -15.17 17.50
CA GLU A 53 -11.48 -15.81 18.33
C GLU A 53 -11.92 -17.15 17.73
N ARG A 54 -12.23 -17.17 16.43
CA ARG A 54 -12.63 -18.39 15.72
C ARG A 54 -11.51 -19.44 15.67
N ALA A 55 -10.26 -19.00 15.45
CA ALA A 55 -9.08 -19.85 15.45
C ALA A 55 -8.89 -20.53 16.82
N ARG A 56 -9.09 -19.79 17.92
CA ARG A 56 -9.07 -20.34 19.28
C ARG A 56 -10.18 -21.37 19.50
N SER A 57 -11.40 -21.10 19.01
CA SER A 57 -12.51 -22.04 19.18
C SER A 57 -12.40 -23.31 18.34
N HIS A 58 -11.67 -23.26 17.23
CA HIS A 58 -11.51 -24.39 16.31
C HIS A 58 -10.14 -25.09 16.39
N ASP A 59 -9.26 -24.63 17.29
CA ASP A 59 -7.88 -25.12 17.45
C ASP A 59 -7.11 -25.13 16.11
N ARG A 60 -7.24 -24.03 15.36
CA ARG A 60 -6.66 -23.84 14.02
C ARG A 60 -5.86 -22.53 13.97
N SER A 61 -5.05 -22.36 12.93
CA SER A 61 -4.35 -21.09 12.70
C SER A 61 -5.30 -20.01 12.17
N VAL A 62 -5.00 -18.75 12.46
CA VAL A 62 -5.74 -17.58 11.93
C VAL A 62 -5.81 -17.62 10.40
N MET A 63 -4.72 -17.99 9.73
CA MET A 63 -4.68 -18.13 8.27
C MET A 63 -5.62 -19.24 7.77
N ALA A 64 -5.70 -20.37 8.47
CA ALA A 64 -6.62 -21.45 8.11
C ALA A 64 -8.09 -21.00 8.20
N GLU A 65 -8.44 -20.19 9.21
CA GLU A 65 -9.78 -19.62 9.34
C GLU A 65 -10.07 -18.54 8.28
N ILE A 66 -9.10 -17.70 7.92
CA ILE A 66 -9.23 -16.72 6.82
C ILE A 66 -9.51 -17.43 5.49
N LEU A 67 -8.78 -18.50 5.19
CA LEU A 67 -8.94 -19.28 3.97
C LEU A 67 -10.25 -20.07 3.97
N ALA A 68 -10.69 -20.58 5.12
CA ALA A 68 -11.91 -21.35 5.23
C ALA A 68 -13.17 -20.48 5.11
N ALA A 69 -13.16 -19.25 5.64
CA ALA A 69 -14.33 -18.38 5.67
C ALA A 69 -13.95 -16.89 5.73
N PRO A 70 -13.64 -16.25 4.57
CA PRO A 70 -13.31 -14.84 4.54
C PRO A 70 -14.49 -13.95 4.98
N LEU A 71 -14.29 -13.11 6.00
CA LEU A 71 -15.25 -12.20 6.64
C LEU A 71 -15.80 -11.09 5.72
N CYS A 72 -15.43 -11.05 4.43
CA CYS A 72 -15.91 -10.07 3.46
C CYS A 72 -17.40 -10.25 3.07
N VAL A 73 -18.08 -11.24 3.62
CA VAL A 73 -19.52 -11.43 3.46
C VAL A 73 -20.15 -11.27 4.84
N GLY A 74 -20.57 -10.05 5.17
CA GLY A 74 -21.18 -9.74 6.46
C GLY A 74 -22.34 -10.69 6.73
N ALA A 75 -22.37 -11.31 7.91
CA ALA A 75 -23.60 -11.93 8.39
C ALA A 75 -24.64 -10.80 8.54
N PRO A 76 -25.85 -10.91 7.97
CA PRO A 76 -26.87 -9.89 8.18
C PRO A 76 -27.11 -9.72 9.67
N SER A 77 -27.01 -8.48 10.16
CA SER A 77 -27.40 -8.18 11.53
C SER A 77 -28.89 -8.49 11.66
N LYS A 78 -29.24 -9.45 12.51
CA LYS A 78 -30.63 -9.64 12.93
C LYS A 78 -31.05 -8.40 13.70
N SER A 79 -31.79 -7.51 13.03
CA SER A 79 -32.69 -6.53 13.65
C SER A 79 -33.93 -7.25 14.17
#